data_AF-A0A7R9TQK8-F1
#
_entry.id   AF-A0A7R9TQK8-F1
#
_cell.length_a   1.000
_cell.length_b   1.000
_cell.length_c   1.000
_cell.angle_alpha   90.00
_cell.angle_beta   90.00
_cell.angle_gamma   90.00
#
_symmetry.space_group_name_H-M   'P 1'
#
loop_
_entity.id
_entity.type
_entity.pdbx_description
1 polymer ?
#
loop_
_entity_poly.entity_id
_entity_poly.type
_entity_poly.pdbx_seq_one_letter_code
_entity_poly.pdbx_strand_id
1 'polypeptide(L)'
;GESGAFETVTDAKGLSVGTVVEYPLRENDIVAGVRSRGVGLLVARNADRGDARTLSEELTGMCELEPLTTLALAGDGCEVDAAKVPHDAWVKDPMEVSAYAHMRSLTAIESSFTPAAGLVCDYWVLRSELSEECGPADAGTEEQYVGLADINSDEAPRSMFMAMAREGEDVALRTDDRLRRHTAGPPRTAAAGPVSEGATSAESDG
;
A
#
# COMPACT_ATOMS: atom_id res chain seq x y z
N GLY A 1 -20.34 -18.66 14.45
CA GLY A 1 -20.29 -18.00 13.15
C GLY A 1 -18.99 -18.41 12.52
N GLU A 2 -19.05 -19.19 11.46
CA GLU A 2 -17.85 -19.59 10.71
C GLU A 2 -17.28 -18.34 10.06
N SER A 3 -16.12 -17.88 10.54
CA SER A 3 -15.38 -16.84 9.83
C SER A 3 -14.89 -17.48 8.54
N GLY A 4 -15.59 -17.23 7.44
CA GLY A 4 -15.12 -17.60 6.11
C GLY A 4 -13.74 -16.99 5.92
N ALA A 5 -12.72 -17.84 5.78
CA ALA A 5 -11.38 -17.38 5.43
C ALA A 5 -11.48 -16.72 4.05
N PHE A 6 -11.29 -15.40 4.00
CA PHE A 6 -11.16 -14.70 2.74
C PHE A 6 -9.85 -15.15 2.10
N GLU A 7 -9.95 -15.85 0.97
CA GLU A 7 -8.78 -16.24 0.19
C GLU A 7 -8.09 -14.99 -0.35
N THR A 8 -6.84 -14.77 0.05
CA THR A 8 -6.05 -13.64 -0.41
C THR A 8 -5.62 -13.90 -1.84
N VAL A 9 -6.18 -13.13 -2.78
CA VAL A 9 -5.77 -13.19 -4.19
C VAL A 9 -4.43 -12.48 -4.33
N THR A 10 -3.36 -13.18 -4.69
CA THR A 10 -2.03 -12.61 -4.97
C THR A 10 -1.76 -12.57 -6.47
N ASP A 11 -1.01 -11.57 -6.94
CA ASP A 11 -0.48 -11.59 -8.31
C ASP A 11 0.74 -12.53 -8.44
N ALA A 12 1.34 -12.59 -9.63
CA ALA A 12 2.53 -13.42 -9.89
C ALA A 12 3.78 -12.99 -9.09
N LYS A 13 3.80 -11.79 -8.52
CA LYS A 13 4.85 -11.27 -7.64
C LYS A 13 4.51 -11.44 -6.15
N GLY A 14 3.38 -12.08 -5.82
CA GLY A 14 2.92 -12.23 -4.45
C GLY A 14 2.27 -10.96 -3.88
N LEU A 15 1.96 -9.95 -4.69
CA LEU A 15 1.33 -8.70 -4.24
C LEU A 15 -0.17 -8.90 -4.05
N SER A 16 -0.67 -8.51 -2.88
CA SER A 16 -2.09 -8.51 -2.53
C SER A 16 -2.50 -7.21 -1.86
N VAL A 17 -3.80 -6.94 -1.82
CA VAL A 17 -4.33 -5.87 -0.96
C VAL A 17 -3.84 -6.08 0.49
N GLY A 18 -3.35 -5.03 1.12
CA GLY A 18 -2.71 -5.04 2.43
C GLY A 18 -1.18 -5.14 2.39
N THR A 19 -0.56 -5.36 1.23
CA THR A 19 0.90 -5.35 1.09
C THR A 19 1.45 -3.92 1.13
N VAL A 20 2.46 -3.68 1.96
CA VAL A 20 3.26 -2.44 1.93
C VAL A 20 4.26 -2.54 0.79
N VAL A 21 4.35 -1.48 -0.01
CA VAL A 21 5.15 -1.46 -1.24
C VAL A 21 5.90 -0.15 -1.41
N GLU A 22 7.02 -0.20 -2.13
CA GLU A 22 7.58 0.96 -2.78
C GLU A 22 6.90 1.19 -4.13
N TYR A 23 6.58 2.43 -4.46
CA TYR A 23 6.00 2.82 -5.74
C TYR A 23 6.71 4.04 -6.34
N PRO A 24 6.81 4.14 -7.67
CA PRO A 24 7.38 5.32 -8.32
C PRO A 24 6.50 6.55 -8.08
N LEU A 25 7.12 7.66 -7.73
CA LEU A 25 6.46 8.96 -7.60
C LEU A 25 6.16 9.55 -8.98
N ARG A 26 5.16 10.43 -9.05
CA ARG A 26 4.90 11.21 -10.27
C ARG A 26 5.93 12.32 -10.39
N GLU A 27 6.14 12.81 -11.60
CA GLU A 27 7.16 13.85 -11.88
C GLU A 27 7.08 15.06 -10.94
N ASN A 28 5.88 15.50 -10.58
CA ASN A 28 5.66 16.63 -9.66
C ASN A 28 5.97 16.32 -8.18
N ASP A 29 6.01 15.04 -7.83
CA ASP A 29 6.25 14.57 -6.46
C ASP A 29 7.73 14.12 -6.28
N ILE A 30 8.50 14.09 -7.37
CA ILE A 30 9.93 13.76 -7.35
C ILE A 30 10.73 14.94 -6.82
N VAL A 31 11.50 14.70 -5.76
CA VAL A 31 12.51 15.64 -5.30
C VAL A 31 13.83 15.22 -5.94
N ALA A 32 14.27 15.99 -6.95
CA ALA A 32 15.42 15.64 -7.79
C ALA A 32 16.68 15.38 -6.95
N GLY A 33 17.31 14.23 -7.16
CA GLY A 33 18.51 13.81 -6.43
C GLY A 33 18.27 13.36 -4.99
N VAL A 34 17.03 13.33 -4.53
CA VAL A 34 16.66 12.97 -3.15
C VAL A 34 15.72 11.77 -3.15
N ARG A 35 14.61 11.84 -3.89
CA ARG A 35 13.55 10.84 -3.80
C ARG A 35 12.80 10.69 -5.11
N SER A 36 12.71 9.47 -5.61
CA SER A 36 11.90 9.11 -6.78
C SER A 36 10.84 8.05 -6.50
N ARG A 37 10.82 7.50 -5.27
CA ARG A 37 9.87 6.48 -4.83
C ARG A 37 9.24 6.84 -3.50
N GLY A 38 7.97 6.46 -3.34
CA GLY A 38 7.22 6.55 -2.09
C GLY A 38 6.97 5.18 -1.48
N VAL A 39 6.56 5.17 -0.22
CA VAL A 39 6.07 3.98 0.48
C VAL A 39 4.55 4.05 0.57
N GLY A 40 3.85 2.98 0.25
CA GLY A 40 2.39 2.96 0.25
C GLY A 40 1.82 1.59 0.60
N LEU A 41 0.58 1.58 1.08
CA LEU A 41 -0.22 0.38 1.29
C LEU A 41 -1.06 0.11 0.04
N LEU A 42 -0.95 -1.10 -0.54
CA LEU A 42 -1.82 -1.53 -1.62
C LEU A 42 -3.26 -1.75 -1.12
N VAL A 43 -4.19 -0.88 -1.49
CA VAL A 43 -5.58 -0.94 -0.98
C VAL A 43 -6.59 -1.46 -1.99
N ALA A 44 -6.31 -1.34 -3.30
CA ALA A 44 -7.17 -1.90 -4.33
C ALA A 44 -6.38 -2.22 -5.61
N ARG A 45 -6.83 -3.24 -6.34
CA ARG A 45 -6.33 -3.56 -7.69
C ARG A 45 -7.48 -3.49 -8.67
N ASN A 46 -7.27 -2.90 -9.84
CA ASN A 46 -8.29 -2.89 -10.87
C ASN A 46 -8.62 -4.30 -11.38
N ALA A 47 -7.64 -5.21 -11.36
CA ALA A 47 -7.82 -6.62 -11.70
C ALA A 47 -8.85 -7.36 -10.81
N ASP A 48 -9.12 -6.87 -9.59
CA ASP A 48 -10.08 -7.49 -8.67
C ASP A 48 -11.50 -6.95 -8.83
N ARG A 49 -11.72 -5.99 -9.74
CA ARG A 49 -13.03 -5.40 -9.95
C ARG A 49 -13.95 -6.37 -10.70
N GLY A 50 -15.25 -6.30 -10.41
CA GLY A 50 -16.25 -7.11 -11.11
C GLY A 50 -16.36 -6.80 -12.61
N ASP A 51 -15.91 -5.62 -13.03
CA ASP A 51 -15.84 -5.15 -14.42
C ASP A 51 -14.43 -5.21 -15.02
N ALA A 52 -13.44 -5.85 -14.37
CA ALA A 52 -12.05 -5.87 -14.85
C ALA A 52 -11.90 -6.31 -16.32
N ARG A 53 -12.77 -7.21 -16.80
CA ARG A 53 -12.81 -7.68 -18.20
C ARG A 53 -13.11 -6.61 -19.24
N THR A 54 -13.68 -5.47 -18.84
CA THR A 54 -13.99 -4.35 -19.74
C THR A 54 -12.91 -3.28 -19.72
N LEU A 55 -11.91 -3.41 -18.83
CA LEU A 55 -10.79 -2.49 -18.76
C LEU A 55 -9.74 -2.85 -19.81
N SER A 56 -8.99 -1.85 -20.26
CA SER A 56 -7.78 -2.10 -21.05
C SER A 56 -6.74 -2.85 -20.20
N GLU A 57 -5.76 -3.48 -20.84
CA GLU A 57 -4.65 -4.14 -20.13
C GLU A 57 -3.91 -3.16 -19.22
N GLU A 58 -3.66 -1.95 -19.71
CA GLU A 58 -3.04 -0.87 -18.94
C GLU A 58 -3.85 -0.55 -17.67
N LEU A 59 -5.16 -0.30 -17.80
CA LEU A 59 -6.00 0.03 -16.65
C LEU A 59 -6.18 -1.16 -15.70
N THR A 60 -6.23 -2.38 -16.23
CA THR A 60 -6.29 -3.62 -15.42
C THR A 60 -5.06 -3.76 -14.54
N GLY A 61 -3.90 -3.35 -15.06
CA GLY A 61 -2.62 -3.36 -14.35
C GLY A 61 -2.45 -2.27 -13.29
N MET A 62 -3.36 -1.30 -13.20
CA MET A 62 -3.31 -0.22 -12.22
C MET A 62 -3.86 -0.61 -10.85
N CYS A 63 -3.33 0.02 -9.81
CA CYS A 63 -3.76 -0.15 -8.44
C CYS A 63 -3.87 1.19 -7.70
N GLU A 64 -4.64 1.19 -6.61
CA GLU A 64 -4.75 2.30 -5.66
C GLU A 64 -3.87 1.99 -4.44
N LEU A 65 -3.10 2.99 -4.05
CA LEU A 65 -2.17 2.95 -2.92
C LEU A 65 -2.58 4.03 -1.91
N GLU A 66 -2.54 3.72 -0.62
CA GLU A 66 -2.55 4.73 0.44
C GLU A 66 -1.10 5.09 0.78
N PRO A 67 -0.63 6.33 0.54
CA PRO A 67 0.71 6.74 0.92
C PRO A 67 0.93 6.60 2.42
N LEU A 68 2.12 6.11 2.77
CA LEU A 68 2.58 6.02 4.15
C LEU A 68 3.68 7.04 4.40
N THR A 69 3.70 7.56 5.62
CA THR A 69 4.76 8.45 6.11
C THR A 69 5.26 7.96 7.46
N THR A 70 6.40 8.47 7.91
CA THR A 70 6.90 8.14 9.25
C THR A 70 6.10 8.90 10.30
N LEU A 71 5.99 8.31 11.48
CA LEU A 71 5.27 8.93 12.61
C LEU A 71 5.79 10.33 12.95
N ALA A 72 7.09 10.55 12.80
CA ALA A 72 7.74 11.85 13.04
C ALA A 72 7.26 12.95 12.07
N LEU A 73 6.79 12.57 10.88
CA LEU A 73 6.37 13.50 9.82
C LEU A 73 4.86 13.59 9.66
N ALA A 74 4.08 12.67 10.23
CA ALA A 74 2.63 12.69 10.18
C ALA A 74 2.00 13.93 10.87
N GLY A 75 2.77 14.64 11.70
CA GLY A 75 2.35 15.86 12.38
C GLY A 75 1.16 15.66 13.34
N ASP A 76 0.42 16.74 13.59
CA ASP A 76 -0.75 16.74 14.49
C ASP A 76 -1.93 15.87 13.98
N GLY A 77 -1.81 15.30 12.77
CA GLY A 77 -2.83 14.45 12.15
C GLY A 77 -2.91 13.02 12.70
N CYS A 78 -1.87 12.53 13.39
CA CYS A 78 -1.91 11.27 14.16
C CYS A 78 -1.67 11.63 15.63
N GLU A 79 -2.73 11.71 16.44
CA GLU A 79 -2.58 11.81 17.91
C GLU A 79 -2.09 10.46 18.48
N VAL A 80 -0.85 10.09 18.24
CA VAL A 80 -0.26 8.86 18.77
C VAL A 80 0.32 9.06 20.15
N ASP A 81 0.02 8.12 21.03
CA ASP A 81 0.80 7.91 22.23
C ASP A 81 2.19 7.38 21.83
N ALA A 82 3.14 8.29 21.65
CA ALA A 82 4.51 7.98 21.22
C ALA A 82 5.23 6.99 22.16
N ALA A 83 4.73 6.78 23.39
CA ALA A 83 5.26 5.75 24.29
C ALA A 83 4.84 4.33 23.89
N LYS A 84 3.82 4.18 23.03
CA LYS A 84 3.26 2.88 22.62
C LYS A 84 3.54 2.52 21.16
N VAL A 85 4.07 3.46 20.38
CA VAL A 85 4.35 3.27 18.95
C VAL A 85 5.86 3.36 18.71
N PRO A 86 6.47 2.39 18.00
CA PRO A 86 7.88 2.47 17.65
C PRO A 86 8.22 3.75 16.87
N HIS A 87 9.41 4.32 17.10
CA HIS A 87 9.86 5.54 16.41
C HIS A 87 10.01 5.37 14.89
N ASP A 88 10.27 4.14 14.43
CA ASP A 88 10.40 3.74 13.04
C ASP A 88 9.07 3.25 12.43
N ALA A 89 7.94 3.49 13.12
CA ALA A 89 6.64 3.15 12.62
C ALA A 89 6.22 4.06 11.45
N TRP A 90 5.57 3.42 10.48
CA TRP A 90 4.93 4.03 9.34
C TRP A 90 3.43 4.05 9.57
N VAL A 91 2.81 5.18 9.27
CA VAL A 91 1.36 5.38 9.38
C VAL A 91 0.83 5.90 8.06
N LYS A 92 -0.49 5.82 7.87
CA LYS A 92 -1.14 6.50 6.76
C LYS A 92 -0.80 7.99 6.83
N ASP A 93 -0.36 8.55 5.72
CA ASP A 93 -0.14 9.99 5.61
C ASP A 93 -1.50 10.72 5.61
N PRO A 94 -1.79 11.58 6.60
CA PRO A 94 -3.07 12.27 6.68
C PRO A 94 -3.20 13.43 5.68
N MET A 95 -2.09 13.89 5.09
CA MET A 95 -2.04 15.02 4.17
C MET A 95 -2.10 14.57 2.71
N GLU A 96 -1.68 13.34 2.42
CA GLU A 96 -1.66 12.78 1.08
C GLU A 96 -2.97 12.09 0.69
N VAL A 97 -3.30 12.20 -0.60
CA VAL A 97 -4.41 11.45 -1.21
C VAL A 97 -3.93 10.10 -1.72
N SER A 98 -4.86 9.21 -2.09
CA SER A 98 -4.48 7.94 -2.72
C SER A 98 -3.57 8.15 -3.93
N ALA A 99 -2.47 7.42 -3.96
CA ALA A 99 -1.59 7.32 -5.11
C ALA A 99 -2.06 6.20 -6.05
N TYR A 100 -1.61 6.25 -7.30
CA TYR A 100 -1.94 5.26 -8.32
C TYR A 100 -0.69 4.88 -9.09
N ALA A 101 -0.42 3.58 -9.17
CA ALA A 101 0.73 3.05 -9.88
C ALA A 101 0.35 1.74 -10.58
N HIS A 102 1.20 1.31 -11.49
CA HIS A 102 1.03 0.01 -12.13
C HIS A 102 1.60 -1.08 -11.20
N MET A 103 0.87 -2.19 -11.03
CA MET A 103 1.31 -3.35 -10.24
C MET A 103 2.73 -3.82 -10.59
N ARG A 104 3.12 -3.75 -11.87
CA ARG A 104 4.45 -4.18 -12.33
C ARG A 104 5.60 -3.30 -11.84
N SER A 105 5.34 -2.05 -11.45
CA SER A 105 6.36 -1.12 -10.93
C SER A 105 6.49 -1.15 -9.41
N LEU A 106 5.61 -1.90 -8.72
CA LEU A 106 5.65 -2.04 -7.27
C LEU A 106 6.74 -3.02 -6.83
N THR A 107 7.31 -2.72 -5.67
CA THR A 107 8.26 -3.58 -4.96
C THR A 107 7.70 -3.85 -3.57
N ALA A 108 7.47 -5.12 -3.21
CA ALA A 108 6.97 -5.46 -1.87
C ALA A 108 8.01 -5.13 -0.80
N ILE A 109 7.56 -4.58 0.32
CA ILE A 109 8.36 -4.35 1.52
C ILE A 109 7.87 -5.32 2.59
N GLU A 110 8.77 -6.12 3.13
CA GLU A 110 8.44 -6.95 4.29
C GLU A 110 8.08 -6.02 5.46
N SER A 111 6.93 -6.24 6.09
CA SER A 111 6.44 -5.38 7.16
C SER A 111 5.57 -6.15 8.13
N SER A 112 5.46 -5.64 9.35
CA SER A 112 4.49 -6.10 10.35
C SER A 112 3.45 -5.02 10.60
N PHE A 113 2.18 -5.40 10.51
CA PHE A 113 1.04 -4.54 10.79
C PHE A 113 0.61 -4.63 12.25
N THR A 114 0.33 -3.48 12.87
CA THR A 114 -0.30 -3.40 14.18
C THR A 114 -1.56 -2.55 14.08
N PRO A 115 -2.75 -3.12 14.33
CA PRO A 115 -3.98 -2.37 14.32
C PRO A 115 -4.06 -1.41 15.50
N ALA A 116 -4.91 -0.39 15.38
CA ALA A 116 -5.24 0.60 16.39
C ALA A 116 -6.04 0.01 17.57
N ALA A 117 -5.50 -1.00 18.26
CA ALA A 117 -6.12 -1.69 19.38
C ALA A 117 -5.99 -0.86 20.68
N GLY A 118 -6.69 0.29 20.73
CA GLY A 118 -6.56 1.29 21.81
C GLY A 118 -5.46 2.34 21.54
N LEU A 119 -4.94 2.36 20.32
CA LEU A 119 -4.16 3.46 19.75
C LEU A 119 -5.06 4.29 18.84
N VAL A 120 -4.57 5.47 18.43
CA VAL A 120 -5.34 6.38 17.58
C VAL A 120 -5.24 6.02 16.09
N CYS A 121 -4.11 5.43 15.65
CA CYS A 121 -3.93 5.03 14.26
C CYS A 121 -3.29 3.63 14.13
N ASP A 122 -3.66 2.98 13.03
CA ASP A 122 -3.02 1.76 12.53
C ASP A 122 -1.57 2.08 12.11
N TYR A 123 -0.63 1.16 12.32
CA TYR A 123 0.74 1.37 11.91
C TYR A 123 1.44 0.11 11.38
N TRP A 124 2.51 0.35 10.64
CA TRP A 124 3.38 -0.67 10.05
C TRP A 124 4.81 -0.45 10.55
N VAL A 125 5.53 -1.55 10.77
CA VAL A 125 6.99 -1.53 11.00
C VAL A 125 7.62 -2.27 9.84
N LEU A 126 8.46 -1.58 9.08
CA LEU A 126 9.17 -2.18 7.95
C LEU A 126 10.29 -3.09 8.46
N ARG A 127 10.49 -4.23 7.78
CA ARG A 127 11.49 -5.26 8.12
C ARG A 127 12.60 -5.36 7.08
N SER A 128 12.38 -4.81 5.89
CA SER A 128 13.38 -4.66 4.85
C SER A 128 13.87 -3.22 4.78
N GLU A 129 15.11 -3.03 4.33
CA GLU A 129 15.63 -1.72 3.97
C GLU A 129 14.89 -1.18 2.74
N LEU A 130 14.66 0.13 2.72
CA LEU A 130 14.13 0.83 1.55
C LEU A 130 15.24 1.03 0.52
N SER A 131 14.86 1.11 -0.76
CA SER A 131 15.78 1.56 -1.81
C SER A 131 16.29 2.98 -1.52
N GLU A 132 17.50 3.32 -1.98
CA GLU A 132 18.14 4.63 -1.74
C GLU A 132 17.30 5.82 -2.20
N GLU A 133 16.46 5.58 -3.21
CA GLU A 133 15.56 6.56 -3.82
C GLU A 133 14.16 6.58 -3.21
N CYS A 134 13.93 5.74 -2.19
CA CYS A 134 12.70 5.62 -1.44
C CYS A 134 12.87 6.11 -0.01
N GLY A 135 11.94 6.96 0.41
CA GLY A 135 11.91 7.48 1.75
C GLY A 135 10.55 8.09 2.04
N PRO A 136 10.35 8.56 3.28
CA PRO A 136 9.23 9.45 3.53
C PRO A 136 9.37 10.69 2.65
N ALA A 137 8.29 11.44 2.49
CA ALA A 137 8.41 12.80 1.98
C ALA A 137 9.20 13.58 3.04
N ASP A 138 10.53 13.58 2.95
CA ASP A 138 11.36 14.27 3.91
C ASP A 138 10.81 15.70 4.05
N ALA A 139 10.59 16.11 5.30
CA ALA A 139 10.63 17.50 5.67
C ALA A 139 12.00 18.00 5.20
N GLY A 140 12.07 18.45 3.95
CA GLY A 140 13.28 19.03 3.40
C GLY A 140 13.80 20.00 4.44
N THR A 141 15.09 19.90 4.77
CA THR A 141 15.79 20.96 5.50
C THR A 141 15.26 22.29 4.98
N GLU A 142 14.68 23.13 5.86
CA GLU A 142 13.88 24.31 5.52
C GLU A 142 14.49 25.21 4.42
N GLU A 143 15.79 25.08 4.19
CA GLU A 143 16.58 25.70 3.13
C GLU A 143 16.17 25.35 1.68
N GLN A 144 15.42 24.27 1.41
CA GLN A 144 15.04 23.90 0.04
C GLN A 144 13.67 24.43 -0.44
N TYR A 145 12.85 25.01 0.46
CA TYR A 145 11.53 25.58 0.13
C TYR A 145 11.54 27.10 -0.11
N VAL A 146 12.71 27.72 -0.30
CA VAL A 146 12.81 29.19 -0.49
C VAL A 146 12.36 29.65 -1.90
N GLY A 147 11.89 28.76 -2.77
CA GLY A 147 11.55 29.08 -4.17
C GLY A 147 10.09 28.91 -4.61
N LEU A 148 9.18 28.39 -3.78
CA LEU A 148 7.84 27.96 -4.23
C LEU A 148 6.66 28.71 -3.56
N ALA A 149 6.93 29.72 -2.72
CA ALA A 149 5.89 30.47 -2.01
C ALA A 149 4.96 31.33 -2.89
N ASP A 150 5.18 31.38 -4.21
CA ASP A 150 4.39 32.20 -5.16
C ASP A 150 3.47 31.41 -6.09
N ILE A 151 3.34 30.09 -5.93
CA ILE A 151 2.40 29.31 -6.75
C ILE A 151 1.03 29.24 -6.05
N ASN A 152 0.07 30.00 -6.57
CA ASN A 152 -1.34 29.99 -6.14
C ASN A 152 -1.86 28.55 -6.03
N SER A 153 -2.24 28.13 -4.80
CA SER A 153 -2.67 26.76 -4.49
C SER A 153 -4.07 26.39 -5.03
N ASP A 154 -4.67 27.22 -5.88
CA ASP A 154 -6.02 27.01 -6.44
C ASP A 154 -6.00 26.23 -7.77
N GLU A 155 -4.82 25.95 -8.33
CA GLU A 155 -4.67 25.35 -9.66
C GLU A 155 -4.00 23.96 -9.65
N ALA A 156 -3.96 23.28 -8.51
CA ALA A 156 -3.60 21.86 -8.50
C ALA A 156 -4.72 21.06 -9.18
N PRO A 157 -4.47 20.39 -10.32
CA PRO A 157 -5.50 19.63 -11.01
C PRO A 157 -5.96 18.50 -10.10
N ARG A 158 -7.18 18.64 -9.55
CA ARG A 158 -7.94 17.57 -8.93
C ARG A 158 -7.93 16.36 -9.88
N SER A 159 -7.05 15.40 -9.60
CA SER A 159 -7.14 14.01 -10.02
C SER A 159 -7.75 13.82 -11.43
N MET A 160 -6.96 14.02 -12.48
CA MET A 160 -7.34 13.71 -13.87
C MET A 160 -7.79 12.24 -14.05
N PHE A 161 -7.40 11.35 -13.14
CA PHE A 161 -7.83 9.94 -13.09
C PHE A 161 -9.32 9.76 -12.75
N MET A 162 -9.96 10.74 -12.09
CA MET A 162 -11.42 10.76 -11.88
C MET A 162 -12.17 11.42 -13.05
N ALA A 163 -11.49 12.24 -13.86
CA ALA A 163 -12.08 12.92 -15.00
C ALA A 163 -12.15 12.03 -16.25
N MET A 164 -11.15 11.16 -16.48
CA MET A 164 -11.16 10.25 -17.63
C MET A 164 -12.10 9.04 -17.47
N ALA A 165 -12.66 8.82 -16.28
CA ALA A 165 -13.75 7.86 -16.06
C ALA A 165 -15.15 8.46 -16.27
N ARG A 166 -15.26 9.77 -16.59
CA ARG A 166 -16.56 10.47 -16.71
C ARG A 166 -17.11 10.61 -18.14
N GLU A 167 -16.34 10.26 -19.17
CA GLU A 167 -16.80 10.42 -20.56
C GLU A 167 -17.43 9.16 -21.19
N GLY A 168 -17.70 8.11 -20.40
CA GLY A 168 -18.44 6.94 -20.90
C GLY A 168 -19.06 6.11 -19.78
N GLU A 169 -20.36 6.30 -19.59
CA GLU A 169 -21.29 5.50 -18.77
C GLU A 169 -21.20 5.66 -17.23
N ASP A 170 -22.37 5.86 -16.62
CA ASP A 170 -22.63 5.93 -15.17
C ASP A 170 -22.19 4.64 -14.45
N VAL A 171 -20.91 4.52 -14.13
CA VAL A 171 -20.43 3.55 -13.16
C VAL A 171 -20.58 4.17 -11.78
N ALA A 172 -21.72 3.92 -11.13
CA ALA A 172 -21.92 4.19 -9.72
C ALA A 172 -20.91 3.37 -8.90
N LEU A 173 -19.75 3.96 -8.61
CA LEU A 173 -18.79 3.43 -7.65
C LEU A 173 -19.48 3.40 -6.28
N ARG A 174 -19.93 2.23 -5.85
CA ARG A 174 -20.42 1.98 -4.49
C ARG A 174 -19.27 2.19 -3.51
N THR A 175 -19.23 3.39 -2.95
CA THR A 175 -18.34 3.85 -1.88
C THR A 175 -18.45 3.01 -0.59
N ASP A 176 -19.54 2.25 -0.42
CA ASP A 176 -19.83 1.50 0.80
C ASP A 176 -18.97 0.24 1.03
N ASP A 177 -18.24 -0.23 0.00
CA ASP A 177 -17.42 -1.44 0.10
C ASP A 177 -16.02 -1.19 0.69
N ARG A 178 -15.63 0.09 0.85
CA ARG A 178 -14.32 0.50 1.39
C ARG A 178 -14.20 0.27 2.89
N LEU A 179 -15.29 0.42 3.66
CA LEU A 179 -15.24 0.28 5.12
C LEU A 179 -15.19 -1.17 5.64
N ARG A 180 -15.56 -2.18 4.83
CA ARG A 180 -15.64 -3.58 5.32
C ARG A 180 -14.32 -4.35 5.22
N ARG A 181 -13.33 -3.87 4.45
CA ARG A 181 -12.10 -4.62 4.13
C ARG A 181 -10.98 -4.46 5.17
N HIS A 182 -11.06 -3.47 6.05
CA HIS A 182 -10.06 -3.22 7.11
C HIS A 182 -10.13 -4.21 8.31
N THR A 183 -10.98 -5.23 8.27
CA THR A 183 -11.06 -6.27 9.32
C THR A 183 -10.39 -7.59 8.95
N ALA A 184 -9.89 -7.74 7.71
CA ALA A 184 -9.10 -8.89 7.34
C ALA A 184 -7.68 -8.70 7.90
N GLY A 185 -7.38 -9.42 8.99
CA GLY A 185 -6.03 -9.46 9.56
C GLY A 185 -4.99 -9.92 8.54
N PRO A 186 -3.69 -9.72 8.83
CA PRO A 186 -2.61 -10.04 7.90
C PRO A 186 -2.68 -11.51 7.44
N PRO A 187 -2.27 -11.81 6.20
CA PRO A 187 -2.27 -13.17 5.68
C PRO A 187 -1.45 -14.05 6.62
N ARG A 188 -2.10 -15.08 7.17
CA ARG A 188 -1.40 -16.12 7.92
C ARG A 188 -0.50 -16.84 6.94
N THR A 189 0.81 -16.66 7.08
CA THR A 189 1.80 -17.54 6.44
C THR A 189 1.47 -18.97 6.85
N ALA A 190 1.08 -19.81 5.89
CA ALA A 190 0.86 -21.22 6.12
C ALA A 190 2.17 -21.81 6.63
N ALA A 191 2.18 -22.24 7.89
CA ALA A 191 3.29 -23.00 8.45
C ALA A 191 3.53 -24.23 7.57
N ALA A 192 4.78 -24.39 7.09
CA ALA A 192 5.21 -25.56 6.37
C ALA A 192 4.85 -26.81 7.19
N GLY A 193 3.91 -27.60 6.67
CA GLY A 193 3.53 -28.88 7.27
C GLY A 193 4.72 -29.85 7.29
N PRO A 194 4.76 -30.78 8.26
CA PRO A 194 5.86 -31.73 8.37
C PRO A 194 5.87 -32.67 7.16
N VAL A 195 7.06 -32.82 6.57
CA VAL A 195 7.33 -33.78 5.50
C VAL A 195 7.13 -35.19 6.06
N SER A 196 6.11 -35.89 5.57
CA SER A 196 5.91 -37.31 5.84
C SER A 196 6.93 -38.11 5.05
N GLU A 197 7.97 -38.62 5.71
CA GLU A 197 8.88 -39.61 5.15
C GLU A 197 8.13 -40.93 4.93
N GLY A 198 7.91 -41.27 3.66
CA GLY A 198 7.41 -42.56 3.25
C GLY A 198 8.49 -43.63 3.44
N ALA A 199 8.28 -44.52 4.40
CA ALA A 199 9.04 -45.75 4.54
C ALA A 199 8.64 -46.74 3.43
N THR A 200 9.58 -47.06 2.55
CA THR A 200 9.46 -48.12 1.54
C THR A 200 9.72 -49.47 2.19
N SER A 201 8.72 -50.35 2.13
CA SER A 201 8.87 -51.79 2.37
C SER A 201 9.57 -52.43 1.17
N ALA A 202 10.68 -53.13 1.41
CA ALA A 202 11.25 -54.08 0.47
C ALA A 202 11.04 -55.49 1.05
N GLU A 203 10.20 -56.27 0.34
CA GLU A 203 10.09 -57.71 0.49
C GLU A 203 11.44 -58.37 0.17
N SER A 204 11.84 -59.34 0.99
CA SER A 204 12.90 -60.28 0.66
C SER A 204 12.36 -61.70 0.79
N ASP A 205 12.25 -62.38 -0.35
CA ASP A 205 12.02 -63.81 -0.47
C ASP A 205 13.05 -64.63 0.32
N GLY A 206 12.55 -65.65 1.01
CA GLY A 206 13.30 -66.69 1.70
C GLY A 206 12.37 -67.79 2.19
#